data_AF-A0AAI8FJ29-F1
#
_entry.id   AF-A0AAI8FJ29-F1
#
_cell.length_a   1.000
_cell.length_b   1.000
_cell.length_c   1.000
_cell.angle_alpha   90.00
_cell.angle_beta   90.00
_cell.angle_gamma   90.00
#
_symmetry.space_group_name_H-M   'P 1'
#
loop_
_entity.id
_entity.type
_entity.pdbx_description
1 polymer ?
#
loop_
_entity_poly.entity_id
_entity_poly.type
_entity_poly.pdbx_seq_one_letter_code
_entity_poly.pdbx_strand_id
1 'polypeptide(L)'
;MLSDFIGLKMRYEKGVNGAVILNGFFDYAIERERSQLSKDVQIILASRLAGGEKLSSMVSEYQAENESRIARLNGADVIRRAQLNHELKALRVRLRLDREARLVRLEEAISVARSLGSKRPPTPFLIADEGSVNGDIIRTQVNGTPVSLCFMGVEVLESERAALRKCGSDDFVESIVGQSRQELILYSTNREVPVARVQASEVAFRGRVKGFAWSVRARKPSMLSCRILPLVNIDQHALLSSKPLRPRKALIVLVAFIGGLLLGTVAALLRGFQGSCKAAASS
;
A
#
# COMPACT_ATOMS: atom_id res chain seq x y z
N MET A 1 17.78 29.99 24.18
CA MET A 1 18.90 29.60 23.30
C MET A 1 19.85 30.78 23.31
N LEU A 2 20.95 30.70 24.06
CA LEU A 2 21.98 31.73 23.99
C LEU A 2 22.57 31.64 22.58
N SER A 3 22.46 32.70 21.79
CA SER A 3 23.23 32.82 20.56
C SER A 3 24.70 32.95 20.96
N ASP A 4 25.52 31.96 20.60
CA ASP A 4 26.97 32.05 20.78
C ASP A 4 27.49 33.24 19.97
N PHE A 5 27.90 34.29 20.67
CA PHE A 5 28.47 35.47 20.03
C PHE A 5 29.94 35.19 19.69
N ILE A 6 30.24 35.15 18.40
CA ILE A 6 31.60 34.97 17.88
C ILE A 6 32.11 36.32 17.40
N GLY A 7 33.00 36.94 18.18
CA GLY A 7 33.67 38.18 17.78
C GLY A 7 35.00 37.89 17.08
N LEU A 8 35.14 38.30 15.80
CA LEU A 8 36.43 38.27 15.11
C LEU A 8 37.19 39.59 15.29
N LYS A 9 38.51 39.49 15.52
CA LYS A 9 39.42 40.64 15.60
C LYS A 9 40.60 40.41 14.65
N MET A 10 40.92 41.42 13.85
CA MET A 10 42.05 41.38 12.91
C MET A 10 43.03 42.50 13.22
N ARG A 11 44.33 42.19 13.21
CA ARG A 11 45.41 43.18 13.29
C ARG A 11 45.86 43.54 11.87
N TYR A 12 46.05 44.82 11.60
CA TYR A 12 46.43 45.32 10.27
C TYR A 12 47.37 46.53 10.38
N GLU A 13 48.17 46.74 9.34
CA GLU A 13 49.15 47.83 9.27
C GLU A 13 48.53 49.17 8.87
N LYS A 14 49.26 50.26 9.14
CA LYS A 14 48.78 51.63 8.92
C LYS A 14 48.66 51.91 7.41
N GLY A 15 47.44 52.11 6.92
CA GLY A 15 47.13 52.31 5.50
C GLY A 15 46.22 51.22 4.92
N VAL A 16 46.04 50.11 5.63
CA VAL A 16 45.12 49.03 5.26
C VAL A 16 43.75 49.30 5.88
N ASN A 17 42.68 49.27 5.07
CA ASN A 17 41.31 49.38 5.56
C ASN A 17 40.83 48.02 6.09
N GLY A 18 41.25 47.67 7.30
CA GLY A 18 40.94 46.37 7.91
C GLY A 18 39.44 46.11 8.11
N ALA A 19 38.61 47.14 8.21
CA ALA A 19 37.16 46.99 8.30
C ALA A 19 36.55 46.45 7.00
N VAL A 20 37.01 46.95 5.85
CA VAL A 20 36.54 46.48 4.52
C VAL A 20 36.94 45.03 4.27
N ILE A 21 38.16 44.64 4.62
CA ILE A 21 38.64 43.26 4.46
C ILE A 21 37.85 42.30 5.36
N LEU A 22 37.64 42.68 6.62
CA LEU A 22 36.91 41.84 7.58
C LEU A 22 35.44 41.68 7.17
N ASN A 23 34.78 42.77 6.75
CA ASN A 23 33.41 42.73 6.24
C ASN A 23 33.32 41.91 4.94
N GLY A 24 34.23 42.10 3.98
CA GLY A 24 34.25 41.31 2.75
C GLY A 24 34.50 39.81 2.99
N PHE A 25 35.28 39.46 4.02
CA PHE A 25 35.44 38.07 4.44
C PHE A 25 34.15 37.50 5.05
N PHE A 26 33.44 38.29 5.88
CA PHE A 26 32.12 37.90 6.39
C PHE A 26 31.12 37.67 5.25
N ASP A 27 31.03 38.61 4.32
CA ASP A 27 30.12 38.52 3.18
C ASP A 27 30.44 37.29 2.30
N TYR A 28 31.72 37.05 2.01
CA TYR A 28 32.16 35.87 1.26
C TYR A 28 31.85 34.56 1.99
N ALA A 29 32.10 34.50 3.31
CA ALA A 29 31.84 33.31 4.11
C ALA A 29 30.33 33.01 4.19
N ILE A 30 29.51 34.05 4.38
CA ILE A 30 28.05 33.95 4.43
C ILE A 30 27.50 33.50 3.07
N GLU A 31 27.96 34.10 1.97
CA GLU A 31 27.47 33.77 0.63
C GLU A 31 27.87 32.34 0.22
N ARG A 32 29.08 31.91 0.59
CA ARG A 32 29.53 30.53 0.38
C ARG A 32 28.65 29.54 1.15
N GLU A 33 28.36 29.82 2.41
CA GLU A 33 27.52 28.96 3.25
C GLU A 33 26.08 28.90 2.72
N ARG A 34 25.50 30.05 2.33
CA ARG A 34 24.18 30.14 1.69
C ARG A 34 24.10 29.30 0.41
N SER A 35 25.13 29.37 -0.43
CA SER A 35 25.19 28.58 -1.67
C SER A 35 25.22 27.09 -1.37
N GLN A 36 26.02 26.65 -0.41
CA GLN A 36 26.09 25.24 0.01
C GLN A 36 24.76 24.75 0.59
N LEU A 37 24.15 25.52 1.47
CA LEU A 37 22.85 25.19 2.04
C LEU A 37 21.72 25.13 1.02
N SER A 38 21.72 26.01 0.02
CA SER A 38 20.70 25.96 -1.04
C SER A 38 20.77 24.66 -1.83
N LYS A 39 21.98 24.16 -2.11
CA LYS A 39 22.20 22.88 -2.80
C LYS A 39 21.76 21.71 -1.93
N ASP A 40 22.11 21.73 -0.65
CA ASP A 40 21.73 20.69 0.30
C ASP A 40 20.21 20.62 0.49
N VAL A 41 19.54 21.76 0.62
CA VAL A 41 18.08 21.84 0.69
C VAL A 41 17.42 21.34 -0.58
N GLN A 42 17.94 21.69 -1.77
CA GLN A 42 17.41 21.19 -3.04
C GLN A 42 17.53 19.67 -3.15
N ILE A 43 18.66 19.09 -2.76
CA ILE A 43 18.86 17.63 -2.76
C ILE A 43 17.86 16.95 -1.81
N ILE A 44 17.61 17.52 -0.64
CA ILE A 44 16.63 16.99 0.33
C ILE A 44 15.21 17.10 -0.22
N LEU A 45 14.83 18.23 -0.81
CA LEU A 45 13.51 18.43 -1.42
C LEU A 45 13.27 17.45 -2.58
N ALA A 46 14.23 17.33 -3.50
CA ALA A 46 14.17 16.39 -4.62
C ALA A 46 14.04 14.93 -4.12
N SER A 47 14.81 14.55 -3.11
CA SER A 47 14.69 13.21 -2.50
C SER A 47 13.32 12.97 -1.86
N ARG A 48 12.68 13.98 -1.26
CA ARG A 48 11.34 13.82 -0.66
C ARG A 48 10.25 13.74 -1.72
N LEU A 49 10.32 14.58 -2.74
CA LEU A 49 9.38 14.55 -3.87
C LEU A 49 9.44 13.19 -4.60
N ALA A 50 10.63 12.72 -4.95
CA ALA A 50 10.82 11.41 -5.58
C ALA A 50 10.31 10.26 -4.69
N GLY A 51 10.45 10.37 -3.37
CA GLY A 51 9.88 9.41 -2.42
C GLY A 51 8.34 9.40 -2.42
N GLY A 52 7.72 10.59 -2.49
CA GLY A 52 6.28 10.76 -2.58
C GLY A 52 5.70 10.21 -3.88
N GLU A 53 6.31 10.56 -5.03
CA GLU A 53 5.92 10.06 -6.35
C GLU A 53 6.01 8.53 -6.42
N LYS A 54 7.12 7.95 -5.94
CA LYS A 54 7.29 6.49 -5.88
C LYS A 54 6.25 5.80 -5.00
N LEU A 55 5.87 6.41 -3.88
CA LEU A 55 4.81 5.85 -3.04
C LEU A 55 3.44 5.92 -3.74
N SER A 56 3.16 7.01 -4.44
CA SER A 56 1.93 7.15 -5.23
C SER A 56 1.87 6.16 -6.40
N SER A 57 2.99 5.89 -7.08
CA SER A 57 3.05 4.92 -8.17
C SER A 57 2.83 3.50 -7.64
N MET A 58 3.43 3.13 -6.51
CA MET A 58 3.21 1.83 -5.86
C MET A 58 1.76 1.63 -5.43
N VAL A 59 1.08 2.68 -4.95
CA VAL A 59 -0.35 2.64 -4.63
C VAL A 59 -1.17 2.42 -5.90
N SER A 60 -0.89 3.16 -6.97
CA SER A 60 -1.60 3.06 -8.24
C SER A 60 -1.42 1.68 -8.90
N GLU A 61 -0.19 1.18 -8.98
CA GLU A 61 0.12 -0.16 -9.50
C GLU A 61 -0.64 -1.24 -8.72
N TYR A 62 -0.67 -1.12 -7.38
CA TYR A 62 -1.36 -2.05 -6.53
C TYR A 62 -2.88 -2.00 -6.69
N GLN A 63 -3.47 -0.81 -6.84
CA GLN A 63 -4.90 -0.65 -7.13
C GLN A 63 -5.24 -1.26 -8.50
N ALA A 64 -4.46 -0.96 -9.53
CA ALA A 64 -4.64 -1.52 -10.88
C ALA A 64 -4.51 -3.05 -10.89
N GLU A 65 -3.52 -3.61 -10.19
CA GLU A 65 -3.36 -5.06 -10.02
C GLU A 65 -4.60 -5.69 -9.36
N ASN A 66 -5.12 -5.07 -8.30
CA ASN A 66 -6.33 -5.56 -7.62
C ASN A 66 -7.58 -5.47 -8.48
N GLU A 67 -7.77 -4.36 -9.18
CA GLU A 67 -8.89 -4.18 -10.11
C GLU A 67 -8.83 -5.20 -11.25
N SER A 68 -7.64 -5.44 -11.81
CA SER A 68 -7.43 -6.47 -12.83
C SER A 68 -7.80 -7.87 -12.30
N ARG A 69 -7.44 -8.19 -11.05
CA ARG A 69 -7.76 -9.47 -10.42
C ARG A 69 -9.27 -9.64 -10.24
N ILE A 70 -9.95 -8.61 -9.77
CA ILE A 70 -11.42 -8.60 -9.61
C ILE A 70 -12.10 -8.73 -10.97
N ALA A 71 -11.63 -8.00 -11.99
CA ALA A 71 -12.15 -8.08 -13.35
C ALA A 71 -12.00 -9.49 -13.94
N ARG A 72 -10.86 -10.16 -13.69
CA ARG A 72 -10.64 -11.55 -14.10
C ARG A 72 -11.58 -12.53 -13.42
N LEU A 73 -11.78 -12.40 -12.10
CA LEU A 73 -12.73 -13.24 -11.35
C LEU A 73 -14.16 -13.07 -11.87
N ASN A 74 -14.61 -11.81 -11.99
CA ASN A 74 -15.93 -11.50 -12.54
C ASN A 74 -16.09 -11.99 -13.99
N GLY A 75 -15.05 -11.81 -14.81
CA GLY A 75 -15.05 -12.28 -16.20
C GLY A 75 -15.19 -13.80 -16.29
N ALA A 76 -14.45 -14.54 -15.46
CA ALA A 76 -14.56 -16.00 -15.36
C ALA A 76 -15.96 -16.43 -14.93
N ASP A 77 -16.58 -15.74 -13.95
CA ASP A 77 -17.94 -16.02 -13.52
C ASP A 77 -18.97 -15.80 -14.62
N VAL A 78 -18.86 -14.69 -15.36
CA VAL A 78 -19.77 -14.38 -16.48
C VAL A 78 -19.70 -15.47 -17.54
N ILE A 79 -18.49 -15.92 -17.89
CA ILE A 79 -18.28 -17.00 -18.86
C ILE A 79 -18.89 -18.31 -18.34
N ARG A 80 -18.64 -18.68 -17.07
CA ARG A 80 -19.20 -19.91 -16.48
C ARG A 80 -20.72 -19.89 -16.42
N ARG A 81 -21.32 -18.78 -16.03
CA ARG A 81 -22.79 -18.61 -16.04
C ARG A 81 -23.36 -18.72 -17.45
N ALA A 82 -22.69 -18.17 -18.45
CA ALA A 82 -23.12 -18.30 -19.84
C ALA A 82 -23.08 -19.77 -20.29
N GLN A 83 -21.98 -20.48 -20.01
CA GLN A 83 -21.82 -21.91 -20.31
C GLN A 83 -22.91 -22.75 -19.66
N LEU A 84 -23.12 -22.63 -18.35
CA LEU A 84 -24.16 -23.37 -17.62
C LEU A 84 -25.57 -23.08 -18.17
N ASN A 85 -25.87 -21.84 -18.55
CA ASN A 85 -27.15 -21.49 -19.17
C ASN A 85 -27.31 -22.12 -20.56
N HIS A 86 -26.25 -22.21 -21.36
CA HIS A 86 -26.26 -22.90 -22.65
C HIS A 86 -26.48 -24.40 -22.48
N GLU A 87 -25.79 -25.02 -21.52
CA GLU A 87 -25.96 -26.43 -21.17
C GLU A 87 -27.39 -26.73 -20.71
N LEU A 88 -27.94 -25.91 -19.81
CA LEU A 88 -29.33 -26.04 -19.36
C LEU A 88 -30.34 -25.91 -20.51
N LYS A 89 -30.11 -24.97 -21.44
CA LYS A 89 -30.96 -24.84 -22.63
C LYS A 89 -30.87 -26.07 -23.53
N ALA A 90 -29.68 -26.58 -23.79
CA ALA A 90 -29.48 -27.78 -24.60
C ALA A 90 -30.13 -29.01 -23.95
N LEU A 91 -29.96 -29.16 -22.64
CA LEU A 91 -30.52 -30.28 -21.89
C LEU A 91 -32.06 -30.22 -21.86
N ARG A 92 -32.66 -29.04 -21.71
CA ARG A 92 -34.11 -28.86 -21.83
C ARG A 92 -34.65 -29.25 -23.21
N VAL A 93 -33.93 -28.89 -24.27
CA VAL A 93 -34.30 -29.31 -25.64
C VAL A 93 -34.22 -30.82 -25.77
N ARG A 94 -33.17 -31.45 -25.24
CA ARG A 94 -33.01 -32.91 -25.23
C ARG A 94 -34.15 -33.60 -24.48
N LEU A 95 -34.46 -33.18 -23.25
CA LEU A 95 -35.54 -33.75 -22.45
C LEU A 95 -36.89 -33.64 -23.17
N ARG A 96 -37.16 -32.51 -23.83
CA ARG A 96 -38.36 -32.32 -24.64
C ARG A 96 -38.42 -33.30 -25.81
N LEU A 97 -37.31 -33.49 -26.54
CA LEU A 97 -37.23 -34.45 -27.64
C LEU A 97 -37.41 -35.89 -27.15
N ASP A 98 -36.81 -36.24 -26.02
CA ASP A 98 -36.97 -37.57 -25.40
C ASP A 98 -38.43 -37.83 -25.00
N ARG A 99 -39.10 -36.81 -24.46
CA ARG A 99 -40.54 -36.85 -24.15
C ARG A 99 -41.39 -37.01 -25.39
N GLU A 100 -41.14 -36.24 -26.44
CA GLU A 100 -41.84 -36.34 -27.72
C GLU A 100 -41.63 -37.74 -28.35
N ALA A 101 -40.41 -38.28 -28.33
CA ALA A 101 -40.11 -39.63 -28.78
C ALA A 101 -40.77 -40.72 -27.93
N ARG A 102 -40.94 -40.50 -26.62
CA ARG A 102 -41.69 -41.41 -25.73
C ARG A 102 -43.17 -41.38 -26.04
N LEU A 103 -43.75 -40.21 -26.33
CA LEU A 103 -45.16 -40.07 -26.72
C LEU A 103 -45.46 -40.83 -28.02
N VAL A 104 -44.58 -40.76 -29.02
CA VAL A 104 -44.73 -41.52 -30.28
C VAL A 104 -44.67 -43.02 -30.01
N ARG A 105 -43.68 -43.50 -29.23
CA ARG A 105 -43.59 -44.92 -28.83
C ARG A 105 -44.81 -45.41 -28.06
N LEU A 106 -45.38 -44.59 -27.18
CA LEU A 106 -46.61 -44.91 -26.46
C LEU A 106 -47.82 -44.99 -27.40
N GLU A 107 -47.89 -44.13 -28.42
CA GLU A 107 -48.98 -44.15 -29.40
C GLU A 107 -48.95 -45.41 -30.28
N GLU A 108 -47.76 -45.81 -30.73
CA GLU A 108 -47.54 -47.10 -31.40
C GLU A 108 -47.94 -48.28 -30.50
N ALA A 109 -47.48 -48.27 -29.24
CA ALA A 109 -47.80 -49.33 -28.29
C ALA A 109 -49.31 -49.42 -27.97
N ILE A 110 -50.01 -48.29 -27.85
CA ILE A 110 -51.47 -48.24 -27.67
C ILE A 110 -52.17 -48.83 -28.90
N SER A 111 -51.73 -48.49 -30.11
CA SER A 111 -52.30 -49.04 -31.35
C SER A 111 -52.15 -50.57 -31.40
N VAL A 112 -50.96 -51.09 -31.10
CA VAL A 112 -50.71 -52.52 -31.03
C VAL A 112 -51.51 -53.17 -29.91
N ALA A 113 -51.54 -52.60 -28.70
CA ALA A 113 -52.30 -53.14 -27.57
C ALA A 113 -53.81 -53.20 -27.85
N ARG A 114 -54.38 -52.19 -28.54
CA ARG A 114 -55.76 -52.21 -29.02
C ARG A 114 -56.00 -53.32 -30.03
N SER A 115 -55.09 -53.51 -30.98
CA SER A 115 -55.17 -54.61 -31.95
C SER A 115 -55.12 -56.00 -31.30
N LEU A 116 -54.41 -56.11 -30.17
CA LEU A 116 -54.30 -57.33 -29.36
C LEU A 116 -55.44 -57.49 -28.34
N GLY A 117 -56.39 -56.53 -28.25
CA GLY A 117 -57.52 -56.59 -27.31
C GLY A 117 -57.13 -56.50 -25.82
N SER A 118 -55.89 -56.12 -25.51
CA SER A 118 -55.36 -56.12 -24.15
C SER A 118 -55.72 -54.83 -23.41
N LYS A 119 -56.86 -54.82 -22.70
CA LYS A 119 -57.32 -53.64 -21.94
C LYS A 119 -56.51 -53.38 -20.67
N ARG A 120 -56.17 -54.45 -19.94
CA ARG A 120 -55.40 -54.42 -18.68
C ARG A 120 -54.11 -55.24 -18.83
N PRO A 121 -53.04 -54.92 -18.08
CA PRO A 121 -51.78 -55.65 -18.17
C PRO A 121 -52.03 -57.15 -17.91
N PRO A 122 -51.63 -58.07 -18.82
CA PRO A 122 -51.83 -59.50 -18.67
C PRO A 122 -50.79 -60.14 -17.74
N THR A 123 -50.21 -59.37 -16.82
CA THR A 123 -49.35 -59.89 -15.76
C THR A 123 -50.21 -60.26 -14.54
N PRO A 124 -50.53 -61.56 -14.33
CA PRO A 124 -51.11 -62.04 -13.07
C PRO A 124 -50.20 -61.81 -11.85
N PHE A 125 -48.96 -61.34 -12.05
CA PHE A 125 -48.00 -61.03 -10.97
C PHE A 125 -48.37 -59.78 -10.14
N LEU A 126 -49.29 -58.91 -10.61
CA LEU A 126 -49.64 -57.65 -9.91
C LEU A 126 -51.13 -57.51 -9.56
N ILE A 127 -51.99 -58.44 -10.00
CA ILE A 127 -53.42 -58.49 -9.64
C ILE A 127 -53.62 -59.73 -8.77
N ALA A 128 -53.03 -59.72 -7.58
CA ALA A 128 -53.33 -60.67 -6.53
C ALA A 128 -54.50 -60.14 -5.70
N ASP A 129 -55.61 -59.82 -6.34
CA ASP A 129 -56.90 -59.89 -5.66
C ASP A 129 -58.00 -60.19 -6.67
N GLU A 130 -58.90 -61.09 -6.28
CA GLU A 130 -60.03 -61.64 -7.04
C GLU A 130 -59.78 -62.88 -7.92
N GLY A 131 -59.67 -64.04 -7.25
CA GLY A 131 -60.01 -65.35 -7.84
C GLY A 131 -59.05 -66.47 -7.49
N SER A 132 -59.29 -67.12 -6.35
CA SER A 132 -58.69 -68.38 -5.88
C SER A 132 -58.39 -69.41 -6.98
N VAL A 133 -57.10 -69.78 -7.16
CA VAL A 133 -56.67 -71.17 -7.45
C VAL A 133 -55.25 -71.39 -6.89
N ASN A 134 -55.14 -72.31 -5.93
CA ASN A 134 -53.89 -72.88 -5.42
C ASN A 134 -53.10 -73.56 -6.56
N GLY A 135 -51.90 -73.09 -6.83
CA GLY A 135 -50.94 -73.73 -7.72
C GLY A 135 -49.58 -73.06 -7.61
N ASP A 136 -48.67 -73.68 -6.85
CA ASP A 136 -47.30 -73.21 -6.64
C ASP A 136 -46.52 -73.39 -7.95
N ILE A 137 -46.30 -72.29 -8.68
CA ILE A 137 -45.53 -72.28 -9.92
C ILE A 137 -44.24 -71.51 -9.67
N ILE A 138 -43.16 -72.25 -9.40
CA ILE A 138 -41.80 -71.70 -9.36
C ILE A 138 -41.43 -71.27 -10.79
N ARG A 139 -41.38 -69.96 -11.04
CA ARG A 139 -40.92 -69.39 -12.31
C ARG A 139 -39.55 -68.74 -12.12
N THR A 140 -38.56 -69.28 -12.81
CA THR A 140 -37.23 -68.71 -12.93
C THR A 140 -37.30 -67.36 -13.64
N GLN A 141 -36.92 -66.30 -12.94
CA GLN A 141 -36.73 -64.97 -13.53
C GLN A 141 -35.55 -65.03 -14.49
N VAL A 142 -35.84 -64.92 -15.79
CA VAL A 142 -34.83 -64.59 -16.79
C VAL A 142 -34.67 -63.07 -16.77
N ASN A 143 -33.65 -62.60 -16.06
CA ASN A 143 -33.21 -61.21 -16.09
C ASN A 143 -32.93 -60.77 -17.53
N GLY A 144 -33.52 -59.66 -17.96
CA GLY A 144 -32.84 -58.75 -18.89
C GLY A 144 -33.61 -58.20 -20.10
N THR A 145 -34.79 -58.73 -20.46
CA THR A 145 -35.52 -58.17 -21.61
C THR A 145 -36.54 -57.14 -21.14
N PRO A 146 -36.51 -55.88 -21.61
CA PRO A 146 -37.57 -54.92 -21.28
C PRO A 146 -38.90 -55.49 -21.81
N VAL A 147 -39.87 -55.64 -20.91
CA VAL A 147 -41.23 -56.03 -21.29
C VAL A 147 -41.72 -55.04 -22.35
N SER A 148 -42.06 -55.54 -23.54
CA SER A 148 -42.55 -54.70 -24.63
C SER A 148 -43.76 -53.90 -24.13
N LEU A 149 -43.75 -52.58 -24.37
CA LEU A 149 -44.75 -51.63 -23.86
C LEU A 149 -46.19 -52.05 -24.18
N CYS A 150 -46.40 -52.75 -25.30
CA CYS A 150 -47.71 -53.23 -25.74
C CYS A 150 -48.38 -54.17 -24.73
N PHE A 151 -47.62 -54.84 -23.87
CA PHE A 151 -48.16 -55.73 -22.84
C PHE A 151 -48.62 -55.00 -21.56
N MET A 152 -48.42 -53.69 -21.41
CA MET A 152 -48.95 -52.96 -20.23
C MET A 152 -50.46 -52.73 -20.26
N GLY A 153 -51.11 -52.94 -21.40
CA GLY A 153 -52.54 -52.70 -21.58
C GLY A 153 -52.87 -51.24 -21.88
N VAL A 154 -54.00 -51.03 -22.56
CA VAL A 154 -54.39 -49.72 -23.10
C VAL A 154 -54.64 -48.68 -22.01
N GLU A 155 -55.28 -49.05 -20.89
CA GLU A 155 -55.62 -48.10 -19.82
C GLU A 155 -54.37 -47.46 -19.18
N VAL A 156 -53.34 -48.27 -18.91
CA VAL A 156 -52.09 -47.81 -18.31
C VAL A 156 -51.34 -46.89 -19.27
N LEU A 157 -51.20 -47.30 -20.52
CA LEU A 157 -50.49 -46.53 -21.54
C LEU A 157 -51.20 -45.19 -21.85
N GLU A 158 -52.53 -45.18 -21.86
CA GLU A 158 -53.30 -43.94 -22.03
C GLU A 158 -53.15 -43.00 -20.84
N SER A 159 -53.05 -43.53 -19.62
CA SER A 159 -52.81 -42.76 -18.41
C SER A 159 -51.41 -42.14 -18.39
N GLU A 160 -50.36 -42.88 -18.77
CA GLU A 160 -48.99 -42.38 -18.90
C GLU A 160 -48.92 -41.30 -19.98
N ARG A 161 -49.54 -41.54 -21.14
CA ARG A 161 -49.61 -40.54 -22.22
C ARG A 161 -50.31 -39.27 -21.77
N ALA A 162 -51.42 -39.39 -21.05
CA ALA A 162 -52.15 -38.24 -20.53
C ALA A 162 -51.31 -37.47 -19.49
N ALA A 163 -50.57 -38.15 -18.63
CA ALA A 163 -49.64 -37.53 -17.68
C ALA A 163 -48.49 -36.79 -18.40
N LEU A 164 -47.85 -37.43 -19.38
CA LEU A 164 -46.76 -36.83 -20.16
C LEU A 164 -47.22 -35.62 -20.99
N ARG A 165 -48.43 -35.66 -21.58
CA ARG A 165 -49.01 -34.51 -22.30
C ARG A 165 -49.33 -33.33 -21.38
N LYS A 166 -49.68 -33.59 -20.11
CA LYS A 166 -49.95 -32.56 -19.11
C LYS A 166 -48.67 -31.95 -18.52
N CYS A 167 -47.54 -32.63 -18.63
CA CYS A 167 -46.28 -32.15 -18.04
C CYS A 167 -45.77 -30.92 -18.80
N GLY A 168 -45.72 -29.76 -18.12
CA GLY A 168 -45.27 -28.48 -18.70
C GLY A 168 -43.76 -28.24 -18.61
N SER A 169 -43.06 -28.94 -17.72
CA SER A 169 -41.62 -28.81 -17.52
C SER A 169 -41.01 -30.15 -17.13
N ASP A 170 -39.94 -30.52 -17.82
CA ASP A 170 -39.17 -31.74 -17.57
C ASP A 170 -37.97 -31.47 -16.63
N ASP A 171 -37.88 -30.26 -16.07
CA ASP A 171 -36.77 -29.81 -15.21
C ASP A 171 -36.59 -30.63 -13.92
N PHE A 172 -37.59 -31.44 -13.54
CA PHE A 172 -37.58 -32.26 -12.33
C PHE A 172 -37.16 -33.71 -12.57
N VAL A 173 -37.09 -34.13 -13.83
CA VAL A 173 -36.83 -35.54 -14.18
C VAL A 173 -35.35 -35.89 -14.01
N GLU A 174 -34.46 -34.91 -14.15
CA GLU A 174 -33.02 -35.14 -14.13
C GLU A 174 -32.34 -34.35 -13.00
N SER A 175 -31.60 -35.07 -12.13
CA SER A 175 -30.87 -34.49 -10.99
C SER A 175 -29.85 -33.43 -11.42
N ILE A 176 -29.34 -33.53 -12.64
CA ILE A 176 -28.36 -32.63 -13.24
C ILE A 176 -28.93 -31.20 -13.36
N VAL A 177 -30.21 -31.04 -13.71
CA VAL A 177 -30.85 -29.70 -13.79
C VAL A 177 -30.84 -29.01 -12.42
N GLY A 178 -31.06 -29.76 -11.35
CA GLY A 178 -30.98 -29.26 -9.98
C GLY A 178 -29.57 -28.83 -9.60
N GLN A 179 -28.57 -29.66 -9.91
CA GLN A 179 -27.15 -29.37 -9.65
C GLN A 179 -26.67 -28.13 -10.41
N SER A 180 -26.94 -28.03 -11.72
CA SER A 180 -26.55 -26.86 -12.52
C SER A 180 -27.21 -25.56 -12.04
N ARG A 181 -28.46 -25.63 -11.53
CA ARG A 181 -29.12 -24.46 -10.90
C ARG A 181 -28.43 -24.04 -9.61
N GLN A 182 -28.04 -25.01 -8.78
CA GLN A 182 -27.29 -24.72 -7.55
C GLN A 182 -25.95 -24.06 -7.88
N GLU A 183 -25.22 -24.58 -8.87
CA GLU A 183 -23.97 -23.98 -9.34
C GLU A 183 -24.19 -22.56 -9.87
N LEU A 184 -25.25 -22.32 -10.63
CA LEU A 184 -25.58 -20.98 -11.12
C LEU A 184 -25.79 -19.98 -9.99
N ILE A 185 -26.42 -20.40 -8.88
CA ILE A 185 -26.59 -19.57 -7.68
C ILE A 185 -25.24 -19.29 -7.02
N LEU A 186 -24.35 -20.29 -6.93
CA LEU A 186 -23.01 -20.11 -6.38
C LEU A 186 -22.20 -19.10 -7.20
N TYR A 187 -22.20 -19.21 -8.52
CA TYR A 187 -21.53 -18.24 -9.38
C TYR A 187 -22.22 -16.88 -9.34
N SER A 188 -23.53 -16.78 -9.07
CA SER A 188 -24.26 -15.51 -8.94
C SER A 188 -23.70 -14.65 -7.80
N THR A 189 -23.30 -15.30 -6.72
CA THR A 189 -22.77 -14.69 -5.49
C THR A 189 -21.34 -15.16 -5.28
N ASN A 190 -20.39 -14.63 -6.07
CA ASN A 190 -18.99 -14.99 -5.92
C ASN A 190 -18.44 -14.46 -4.58
N ARG A 191 -18.21 -15.39 -3.65
CA ARG A 191 -17.67 -15.11 -2.30
C ARG A 191 -16.20 -14.68 -2.32
N GLU A 192 -15.49 -14.92 -3.41
CA GLU A 192 -14.08 -14.56 -3.55
C GLU A 192 -13.89 -13.06 -3.83
N VAL A 193 -14.87 -12.39 -4.44
CA VAL A 193 -14.77 -10.95 -4.76
C VAL A 193 -14.71 -10.08 -3.48
N PRO A 194 -15.59 -10.26 -2.47
CA PRO A 194 -15.45 -9.57 -1.19
C PRO A 194 -14.12 -9.87 -0.48
N VAL A 195 -13.67 -11.12 -0.48
CA VAL A 195 -12.40 -11.52 0.15
C VAL A 195 -11.22 -10.85 -0.58
N ALA A 196 -11.25 -10.82 -1.91
CA ALA A 196 -10.24 -10.15 -2.72
C ALA A 196 -10.19 -8.65 -2.45
N ARG A 197 -11.33 -8.00 -2.20
CA ARG A 197 -11.41 -6.58 -1.80
C ARG A 197 -10.82 -6.32 -0.42
N VAL A 198 -11.06 -7.20 0.56
CA VAL A 198 -10.54 -7.05 1.93
C VAL A 198 -9.05 -7.35 2.00
N GLN A 199 -8.57 -8.39 1.32
CA GLN A 199 -7.13 -8.67 1.26
C GLN A 199 -6.36 -7.60 0.48
N ALA A 200 -7.01 -6.97 -0.50
CA ALA A 200 -6.47 -5.84 -1.22
C ALA A 200 -6.30 -4.61 -0.32
N SER A 201 -7.08 -4.37 0.73
CA SER A 201 -6.93 -3.11 1.48
C SER A 201 -5.75 -3.10 2.45
N GLU A 202 -5.42 -4.21 3.11
CA GLU A 202 -4.67 -4.11 4.37
C GLU A 202 -3.39 -4.94 4.46
N VAL A 203 -3.40 -6.24 4.15
CA VAL A 203 -2.29 -7.13 4.53
C VAL A 203 -1.15 -7.11 3.50
N ALA A 204 -1.46 -7.21 2.21
CA ALA A 204 -0.45 -7.27 1.15
C ALA A 204 0.25 -5.91 0.92
N PHE A 205 -0.52 -4.81 0.98
CA PHE A 205 0.03 -3.45 0.87
C PHE A 205 1.03 -3.14 2.00
N ARG A 206 0.73 -3.57 3.24
CA ARG A 206 1.65 -3.40 4.38
C ARG A 206 3.01 -4.05 4.15
N GLY A 207 3.08 -5.19 3.46
CA GLY A 207 4.35 -5.84 3.10
C GLY A 207 5.20 -5.00 2.15
N ARG A 208 4.61 -4.50 1.06
CA ARG A 208 5.30 -3.67 0.06
C ARG A 208 5.75 -2.32 0.66
N VAL A 209 4.91 -1.71 1.48
CA VAL A 209 5.23 -0.46 2.18
C VAL A 209 6.31 -0.64 3.24
N LYS A 210 6.37 -1.78 3.94
CA LYS A 210 7.47 -2.06 4.90
C LYS A 210 8.83 -2.08 4.22
N GLY A 211 8.94 -2.68 3.04
CA GLY A 211 10.18 -2.66 2.24
C GLY A 211 10.57 -1.24 1.81
N PHE A 212 9.60 -0.43 1.38
CA PHE A 212 9.82 0.97 1.06
C PHE A 212 10.21 1.79 2.30
N ALA A 213 9.52 1.62 3.43
CA ALA A 213 9.79 2.29 4.69
C ALA A 213 11.19 1.96 5.22
N TRP A 214 11.67 0.72 5.04
CA TRP A 214 13.06 0.35 5.31
C TRP A 214 14.02 1.15 4.40
N SER A 215 13.76 1.21 3.09
CA SER A 215 14.62 1.97 2.16
C SER A 215 14.68 3.48 2.47
N VAL A 216 13.56 4.07 2.92
CA VAL A 216 13.49 5.48 3.35
C VAL A 216 14.20 5.69 4.69
N ARG A 217 14.10 4.73 5.62
CA ARG A 217 14.75 4.80 6.95
C ARG A 217 16.26 4.52 6.90
N ALA A 218 16.70 3.66 5.99
CA ALA A 218 18.12 3.38 5.75
C ALA A 218 18.85 4.60 5.16
N ARG A 219 18.14 5.47 4.44
CA ARG A 219 18.64 6.79 4.08
C ARG A 219 18.69 7.64 5.35
N LYS A 220 19.91 8.06 5.77
CA LYS A 220 20.12 8.86 6.99
C LYS A 220 19.06 9.98 7.07
N PRO A 221 18.22 10.01 8.11
CA PRO A 221 17.25 11.08 8.27
C PRO A 221 18.02 12.34 8.64
N SER A 222 18.34 13.19 7.66
CA SER A 222 18.60 14.60 7.97
C SER A 222 17.28 15.15 8.49
N MET A 223 17.12 15.19 9.82
CA MET A 223 15.99 15.77 10.54
C MET A 223 15.98 17.29 10.33
N LEU A 224 15.79 17.76 9.11
CA LEU A 224 15.57 19.17 8.81
C LEU A 224 14.07 19.38 8.77
N SER A 225 13.53 19.79 9.92
CA SER A 225 12.26 20.48 9.96
C SER A 225 12.49 21.83 9.27
N CYS A 226 11.86 22.09 8.12
CA CYS A 226 11.89 23.38 7.43
C CYS A 226 11.14 24.48 8.20
N ARG A 227 11.26 24.51 9.52
CA ARG A 227 10.99 25.71 10.32
C ARG A 227 12.22 26.59 10.16
N ILE A 228 12.15 27.51 9.20
CA ILE A 228 12.92 28.77 9.08
C ILE A 228 14.30 28.67 9.75
N LEU A 229 15.37 28.44 8.98
CA LEU A 229 16.74 28.53 9.47
C LEU A 229 17.21 30.00 9.42
N PRO A 230 17.15 30.79 10.52
CA PRO A 230 17.88 32.05 10.58
C PRO A 230 19.36 31.70 10.66
N LEU A 231 20.08 31.86 9.55
CA LEU A 231 21.43 31.32 9.45
C LEU A 231 22.44 32.09 10.30
N VAL A 232 22.35 33.42 10.34
CA VAL A 232 23.09 34.32 11.23
C VAL A 232 22.31 35.63 11.29
N ASN A 233 22.11 36.21 12.48
CA ASN A 233 21.69 37.62 12.62
C ASN A 233 22.95 38.46 12.87
N ILE A 234 23.32 39.34 11.94
CA ILE A 234 24.51 40.18 12.09
C ILE A 234 24.09 41.40 12.89
N ASP A 235 24.41 41.43 14.18
CA ASP A 235 24.00 42.53 15.06
C ASP A 235 24.82 43.82 14.78
N GLN A 236 26.10 43.74 14.36
CA GLN A 236 26.94 44.90 14.03
C GLN A 236 28.00 44.61 12.96
N HIS A 237 28.08 45.46 11.91
CA HIS A 237 29.18 45.45 10.94
C HIS A 237 30.48 45.99 11.56
N ALA A 238 31.65 45.56 11.06
CA ALA A 238 32.94 46.00 11.61
C ALA A 238 33.13 47.52 11.42
N LEU A 239 33.17 48.26 12.53
CA LEU A 239 33.48 49.69 12.55
C LEU A 239 35.00 49.91 12.67
N LEU A 240 35.49 50.97 12.03
CA LEU A 240 36.88 51.43 12.17
C LEU A 240 37.21 51.71 13.65
N SER A 241 38.22 51.03 14.19
CA SER A 241 38.68 51.24 15.56
C SER A 241 39.24 52.65 15.70
N SER A 242 38.52 53.52 16.40
CA SER A 242 38.87 54.95 16.52
C SER A 242 39.97 55.25 17.55
N LYS A 243 40.62 54.24 18.14
CA LYS A 243 41.71 54.47 19.10
C LYS A 243 42.89 53.51 18.87
N PRO A 244 44.00 53.98 18.26
CA PRO A 244 45.22 53.20 18.21
C PRO A 244 45.78 53.02 19.63
N LEU A 245 46.09 51.78 20.01
CA LEU A 245 46.89 51.44 21.20
C LEU A 245 48.32 51.99 21.03
N ARG A 246 48.47 53.30 21.19
CA ARG A 246 49.79 53.96 21.20
C ARG A 246 50.38 53.88 22.61
N PRO A 247 51.70 53.70 22.75
CA PRO A 247 52.35 53.81 24.05
C PRO A 247 52.01 55.17 24.65
N ARG A 248 51.54 55.20 25.89
CA ARG A 248 51.17 56.43 26.59
C ARG A 248 52.44 57.22 26.88
N LYS A 249 52.88 58.05 25.92
CA LYS A 249 54.08 58.89 26.04
C LYS A 249 54.06 59.72 27.34
N ALA A 250 52.87 60.13 27.79
CA ALA A 250 52.66 60.79 29.08
C ALA A 250 53.10 59.94 30.29
N LEU A 251 52.87 58.63 30.27
CA LEU A 251 53.28 57.71 31.33
C LEU A 251 54.80 57.57 31.41
N ILE A 252 55.47 57.54 30.24
CA ILE A 252 56.93 57.49 30.15
C ILE A 252 57.55 58.78 30.70
N VAL A 253 56.97 59.94 30.37
CA VAL A 253 57.42 61.25 30.87
C VAL A 253 57.23 61.37 32.39
N LEU A 254 56.11 60.88 32.93
CA LEU A 254 55.82 60.89 34.37
C LEU A 254 56.84 60.05 35.17
N VAL A 255 57.18 58.85 34.68
CA VAL A 255 58.16 57.98 35.35
C VAL A 255 59.56 58.58 35.30
N ALA A 256 59.95 59.18 34.17
CA ALA A 256 61.23 59.87 34.04
C ALA A 256 61.35 61.06 35.00
N PHE A 257 60.27 61.83 35.18
CA PHE A 257 60.23 62.97 36.10
C PHE A 257 60.41 62.53 37.57
N ILE A 258 59.67 61.50 38.00
CA ILE A 258 59.78 60.96 39.36
C ILE A 258 61.19 60.38 39.61
N GLY A 259 61.73 59.66 38.63
CA GLY A 259 63.09 59.11 38.71
C GLY A 259 64.17 60.20 38.81
N GLY A 260 64.04 61.29 38.04
CA GLY A 260 64.95 62.42 38.08
C GLY A 260 64.93 63.17 39.42
N LEU A 261 63.75 63.33 40.02
CA LEU A 261 63.59 64.01 41.32
C LEU A 261 64.27 63.20 42.44
N LEU A 262 64.08 61.88 42.46
CA LEU A 262 64.74 60.98 43.43
C LEU A 262 66.26 60.97 43.29
N LEU A 263 66.80 60.94 42.07
CA LEU A 263 68.25 61.00 41.85
C LEU A 263 68.82 62.37 42.24
N GLY A 264 68.08 63.46 41.99
CA GLY A 264 68.47 64.82 42.36
C GLY A 264 68.57 65.02 43.87
N THR A 265 67.61 64.49 44.65
CA THR A 265 67.64 64.60 46.12
C THR A 265 68.81 63.84 46.73
N VAL A 266 69.12 62.64 46.22
CA VAL A 266 70.28 61.85 46.68
C VAL A 266 71.59 62.61 46.40
N ALA A 267 71.75 63.18 45.20
CA ALA A 267 72.94 63.96 44.86
C ALA A 267 73.11 65.22 45.73
N ALA A 268 72.01 65.89 46.09
CA ALA A 268 72.04 67.07 46.97
C ALA A 268 72.47 66.71 48.40
N LEU A 269 71.99 65.59 48.95
CA LEU A 269 72.38 65.11 50.27
C LEU A 269 73.86 64.70 50.33
N LEU A 270 74.38 64.03 49.30
CA LEU A 270 75.80 63.70 49.21
C LEU A 270 76.69 64.95 49.17
N ARG A 271 76.27 66.00 48.44
CA ARG A 271 76.98 67.29 48.44
C ARG A 271 76.92 68.00 49.79
N GLY A 272 75.78 67.98 50.47
CA GLY A 272 75.63 68.56 51.80
C GLY A 272 76.51 67.89 52.84
N PHE A 273 76.61 66.55 52.80
CA PHE A 273 77.46 65.78 53.71
C PHE A 273 78.97 66.07 53.50
N GLN A 274 79.41 66.22 52.25
CA GLN A 274 80.78 66.61 51.93
C GLN A 274 81.12 68.05 52.35
N GLY A 275 80.13 68.95 52.35
CA GLY A 275 80.27 70.31 52.89
C GLY A 275 80.44 70.34 54.41
N SER A 276 79.65 69.54 55.14
CA SER A 276 79.71 69.49 56.60
C SER A 276 80.97 68.81 57.16
N CYS A 277 81.56 67.85 56.46
CA CYS A 277 82.86 67.25 56.87
C CYS A 277 84.06 68.19 56.70
N LYS A 278 83.98 69.24 55.86
CA LYS A 278 85.04 70.27 55.77
C LYS A 278 84.98 71.29 56.90
N ALA A 279 83.83 71.48 57.55
CA ALA A 279 83.67 72.42 58.67
C ALA A 279 84.10 71.83 60.03
N ALA A 280 84.18 70.51 60.18
CA ALA A 280 84.57 69.83 61.42
C ALA A 280 86.09 69.57 61.57
N ALA A 281 86.92 69.98 60.60
CA ALA A 281 88.37 69.85 60.63
C ALA A 281 89.11 71.19 60.88
N SER A 282 88.38 72.26 61.23
CA SER A 282 88.94 73.57 61.60
C SER A 282 88.24 74.17 62.83
N SER A 283 88.28 73.45 63.94
CA SER A 283 88.10 73.99 65.30
C SER A 283 88.87 73.16 66.29
#